data_AF-A0A7J7NUM6-F1
#
_entry.id   AF-A0A7J7NUM6-F1
#
_cell.length_a   1.000
_cell.length_b   1.000
_cell.length_c   1.000
_cell.angle_alpha   90.00
_cell.angle_beta   90.00
_cell.angle_gamma   90.00
#
_symmetry.space_group_name_H-M   'P 1'
#
loop_
_entity.id
_entity.type
_entity.pdbx_description
1 polymer ?
#
loop_
_entity_poly.entity_id
_entity_poly.type
_entity_poly.pdbx_seq_one_letter_code
_entity_poly.pdbx_strand_id
1 'polypeptide(L)'
;MYRQVRRNPHIPIPTPTLTLVNFFDKIIETTVTNKVTVVEEWLCIDNKCLILQLQYRDSFSNSLRSFLNDNAVTFVGVDVGADVSNVRKDYGLICGKTADVKKMAMKSSTWSSTFEGRQPGLKDLSFLMLGLSLDKP
;
A
#
# COMPACT_ATOMS: atom_id res chain seq x y z
N MET A 1 -7.56 -19.11 -8.74
CA MET A 1 -7.56 -19.55 -10.15
C MET A 1 -7.21 -18.34 -11.00
N TYR A 2 -5.92 -18.09 -11.22
CA TYR A 2 -5.47 -16.89 -11.93
C TYR A 2 -5.65 -17.09 -13.43
N ARG A 3 -6.58 -16.34 -14.03
CA ARG A 3 -6.75 -16.29 -15.48
C ARG A 3 -5.65 -15.38 -16.01
N GLN A 4 -4.62 -15.98 -16.62
CA GLN A 4 -3.57 -15.26 -17.30
C GLN A 4 -4.20 -14.44 -18.44
N VAL A 5 -4.39 -13.13 -18.22
CA VAL A 5 -4.90 -12.23 -19.28
C VAL A 5 -3.77 -12.06 -20.28
N ARG A 6 -3.87 -12.72 -21.42
CA ARG A 6 -2.91 -12.54 -22.52
C ARG A 6 -3.01 -11.11 -23.02
N ARG A 7 -1.91 -10.36 -22.98
CA ARG A 7 -1.82 -9.01 -23.56
C ARG A 7 -2.16 -9.07 -25.05
N ASN A 8 -2.95 -8.10 -25.52
CA ASN A 8 -3.20 -7.92 -26.94
C ASN A 8 -1.96 -7.28 -27.58
N PRO A 9 -1.24 -7.97 -28.50
CA PRO A 9 -0.02 -7.47 -29.11
C PRO A 9 -0.21 -6.23 -30.00
N HIS A 10 -1.45 -5.87 -30.34
CA HIS A 10 -1.78 -4.68 -31.13
C HIS A 10 -1.97 -3.39 -30.31
N ILE A 11 -1.93 -3.44 -28.98
CA ILE A 11 -1.99 -2.21 -28.16
C ILE A 11 -0.55 -1.66 -28.07
N PRO A 12 -0.28 -0.44 -28.56
CA PRO A 12 1.02 0.19 -28.39
C PRO A 12 1.36 0.21 -26.90
N ILE A 13 2.53 -0.32 -26.54
CA ILE A 13 3.06 -0.15 -25.18
C ILE A 13 3.17 1.36 -24.98
N PRO A 14 2.42 1.97 -24.04
CA PRO A 14 2.58 3.39 -23.76
C PRO A 14 4.04 3.58 -23.40
N THR A 15 4.78 4.38 -24.17
CA THR A 15 6.19 4.67 -23.86
C THR A 15 6.20 5.31 -22.48
N PRO A 16 6.72 4.62 -21.44
CA PRO A 16 6.62 5.12 -20.09
C PRO A 16 7.44 6.39 -20.01
N THR A 17 6.78 7.55 -19.88
CA THR A 17 7.50 8.79 -19.55
C THR A 17 7.93 8.69 -18.10
N LEU A 18 9.21 8.38 -17.89
CA LEU A 18 9.82 8.35 -16.57
C LEU A 18 9.74 9.75 -15.96
N THR A 19 9.21 9.83 -14.75
CA THR A 19 9.00 11.04 -13.97
C THR A 19 9.58 10.83 -12.58
N LEU A 20 10.24 11.85 -12.05
CA LEU A 20 10.71 11.86 -10.67
C LEU A 20 9.65 12.47 -9.77
N VAL A 21 9.19 11.71 -8.79
CA VAL A 21 8.24 12.18 -7.77
C VAL A 21 8.99 12.32 -6.46
N ASN A 22 8.93 13.51 -5.85
CA ASN A 22 9.36 13.68 -4.47
C ASN A 22 8.23 13.23 -3.53
N PHE A 23 8.48 12.15 -2.80
CA PHE A 23 7.59 11.65 -1.77
C PHE A 23 8.40 11.41 -0.49
N PHE A 24 8.11 12.21 0.55
CA PHE A 24 8.77 12.10 1.86
C PHE A 24 10.30 12.25 1.80
N ASP A 25 10.78 13.29 1.11
CA ASP A 25 12.21 13.59 0.88
C ASP A 25 12.97 12.46 0.16
N LYS A 26 12.23 11.51 -0.43
CA LYS A 26 12.75 10.44 -1.26
C LYS A 26 12.29 10.68 -2.69
N ILE A 27 13.26 10.58 -3.61
CA ILE A 27 12.98 10.69 -5.04
C ILE A 27 12.63 9.29 -5.55
N ILE A 28 11.41 9.13 -6.02
CA ILE A 28 10.91 7.89 -6.61
C ILE A 28 10.79 8.09 -8.12
N GLU A 29 11.51 7.28 -8.87
CA GLU A 29 11.38 7.21 -10.32
C GLU A 29 10.16 6.37 -10.67
N THR A 30 9.19 6.97 -11.34
CA THR A 30 7.93 6.31 -11.69
C THR A 30 7.34 6.86 -12.98
N THR A 31 6.14 6.43 -13.34
CA THR A 31 5.39 6.86 -14.52
C THR A 31 4.06 7.41 -14.04
N VAL A 32 3.69 8.60 -14.46
CA VAL A 32 2.39 9.19 -14.15
C VAL A 32 1.36 8.71 -15.17
N THR A 33 0.19 8.28 -14.72
CA THR A 33 -0.92 7.88 -15.59
C THR A 33 -2.18 8.69 -15.23
N ASN A 34 -2.92 9.12 -16.25
CA ASN A 34 -4.21 9.79 -16.10
C ASN A 34 -5.41 8.81 -16.20
N LYS A 35 -5.15 7.51 -16.35
CA LYS A 35 -6.19 6.49 -16.32
C LYS A 35 -6.60 6.19 -14.88
N VAL A 36 -7.88 6.42 -14.58
CA VAL A 36 -8.52 5.95 -13.36
C VAL A 36 -8.61 4.43 -13.45
N THR A 37 -7.88 3.74 -12.58
CA THR A 37 -8.02 2.29 -12.36
C THR A 37 -8.36 2.04 -10.90
N VAL A 38 -8.98 0.88 -10.63
CA VAL A 38 -9.21 0.43 -9.25
C VAL A 38 -7.86 0.35 -8.56
N VAL A 39 -7.75 1.05 -7.44
CA VAL A 39 -6.48 1.28 -6.76
C VAL A 39 -6.17 0.08 -5.86
N GLU A 40 -5.06 -0.60 -6.13
CA GLU A 40 -4.68 -1.82 -5.40
C GLU A 40 -3.94 -1.54 -4.09
N GLU A 41 -2.97 -0.61 -4.09
CA GLU A 41 -2.14 -0.31 -2.92
C GLU A 41 -1.87 1.19 -2.81
N TRP A 42 -2.06 1.72 -1.59
CA TRP A 42 -2.03 3.15 -1.29
C TRP A 42 -1.01 3.38 -0.18
N LEU A 43 -0.09 4.30 -0.39
CA LEU A 43 0.85 4.74 0.64
C LEU A 43 0.62 6.21 0.93
N CYS A 44 0.10 6.54 2.10
CA CYS A 44 -0.14 7.92 2.50
C CYS A 44 0.82 8.34 3.61
N ILE A 45 1.41 9.52 3.46
CA ILE A 45 2.20 10.21 4.48
C ILE A 45 1.68 11.64 4.54
N ASP A 46 1.27 12.08 5.73
CA ASP A 46 0.61 13.35 5.97
C ASP A 46 -0.58 13.58 5.00
N ASN A 47 -0.46 14.58 4.13
CA ASN A 47 -1.48 14.97 3.16
C ASN A 47 -1.16 14.51 1.72
N LYS A 48 -0.18 13.61 1.54
CA LYS A 48 0.22 13.08 0.23
C LYS A 48 0.01 11.57 0.21
N CYS A 49 -0.64 11.09 -0.86
CA CYS A 49 -0.76 9.66 -1.12
C CYS A 49 -0.04 9.30 -2.42
N LEU A 50 0.87 8.33 -2.32
CA LEU A 50 1.46 7.63 -3.45
C LEU A 50 0.63 6.37 -3.72
N ILE A 51 0.07 6.29 -4.91
CA ILE A 51 -0.69 5.13 -5.37
C ILE A 51 0.20 4.27 -6.26
N LEU A 52 0.34 2.99 -5.91
CA LEU A 52 1.13 2.02 -6.68
C LEU A 52 0.19 1.07 -7.42
N GLN A 53 0.15 1.20 -8.75
CA GLN A 53 -0.59 0.27 -9.61
C GLN A 53 0.32 -0.90 -10.00
N LEU A 54 0.29 -1.98 -9.22
CA LEU A 54 1.21 -3.11 -9.34
C LEU A 54 0.87 -4.04 -10.53
N GLN A 55 -0.42 -4.22 -10.82
CA GLN A 55 -0.96 -5.05 -11.90
C GLN A 55 -0.50 -4.76 -13.35
N TYR A 56 0.15 -3.63 -13.63
CA TYR A 56 0.55 -3.24 -15.01
C TYR A 56 2.06 -3.15 -15.24
N ARG A 57 2.91 -3.50 -14.27
CA ARG A 57 4.38 -3.35 -14.40
C ARG A 57 5.11 -4.69 -14.45
N ASP A 58 5.94 -4.84 -15.48
CA ASP A 58 6.87 -5.96 -15.60
C ASP A 58 8.19 -5.71 -14.83
N SER A 59 8.45 -4.47 -14.43
CA SER A 59 9.63 -4.08 -13.64
C SER A 59 9.37 -2.84 -12.79
N PHE A 60 10.04 -2.76 -11.64
CA PHE A 60 10.00 -1.62 -10.72
C PHE A 60 11.37 -0.98 -10.64
N SER A 61 11.40 0.37 -10.58
CA SER A 61 12.63 1.15 -10.46
C SER A 61 13.40 0.82 -9.18
N ASN A 62 14.72 0.96 -9.22
CA ASN A 62 15.58 0.74 -8.05
C ASN A 62 15.27 1.73 -6.93
N SER A 63 14.85 2.95 -7.28
CA SER A 63 14.45 3.98 -6.31
C SER A 63 13.19 3.56 -5.53
N LEU A 64 12.16 3.02 -6.20
CA LEU A 64 10.98 2.48 -5.51
C LEU A 64 11.35 1.29 -4.62
N ARG A 65 12.17 0.36 -5.12
CA ARG A 65 12.64 -0.80 -4.34
C ARG A 65 13.40 -0.36 -3.10
N SER A 66 14.30 0.61 -3.26
CA SER A 66 15.09 1.17 -2.15
C SER A 66 14.20 1.87 -1.14
N PHE A 67 13.18 2.62 -1.60
CA PHE A 67 12.24 3.30 -0.73
C PHE A 67 11.40 2.32 0.09
N LEU A 68 10.84 1.27 -0.54
CA LEU A 68 10.07 0.25 0.17
C LEU A 68 10.91 -0.51 1.19
N ASN A 69 12.18 -0.78 0.86
CA ASN A 69 13.08 -1.52 1.73
C ASN A 69 13.84 -0.63 2.76
N ASP A 70 13.55 0.67 2.81
CA ASP A 70 14.23 1.60 3.73
C ASP A 70 13.71 1.43 5.16
N ASN A 71 14.58 1.02 6.09
CA ASN A 71 14.22 0.83 7.50
C ASN A 71 13.94 2.15 8.26
N ALA A 72 14.28 3.30 7.68
CA ALA A 72 13.86 4.60 8.18
C ALA A 72 12.37 4.86 7.92
N VAL A 73 11.76 4.17 6.96
CA VAL A 73 10.33 4.27 6.63
C VAL A 73 9.59 3.10 7.28
N THR A 74 8.48 3.38 7.96
CA THR A 74 7.62 2.33 8.53
C THR A 74 6.31 2.28 7.75
N PHE A 75 6.02 1.13 7.14
CA PHE A 75 4.77 0.88 6.42
C PHE A 75 3.70 0.46 7.43
N VAL A 76 2.74 1.35 7.64
CA VAL A 76 1.70 1.20 8.66
C VAL A 76 0.37 0.82 8.00
N GLY A 77 -0.31 -0.21 8.50
CA GLY A 77 -1.61 -0.64 7.97
C GLY A 77 -2.37 -1.53 8.94
N VAL A 78 -3.57 -1.97 8.53
CA VAL A 78 -4.38 -2.96 9.26
C VAL A 78 -4.22 -4.30 8.56
N ASP A 79 -3.81 -5.34 9.30
CA ASP A 79 -3.44 -6.64 8.72
C ASP A 79 -2.30 -6.57 7.68
N VAL A 80 -1.47 -5.52 7.75
CA VAL A 80 -0.41 -5.17 6.78
C VAL A 80 0.57 -6.31 6.48
N GLY A 81 0.71 -7.27 7.39
CA GLY A 81 1.56 -8.44 7.18
C GLY A 81 1.10 -9.31 6.01
N ALA A 82 -0.20 -9.43 5.78
CA ALA A 82 -0.75 -10.18 4.64
C ALA A 82 -0.45 -9.45 3.32
N ASP A 83 -0.68 -8.14 3.28
CA ASP A 83 -0.47 -7.32 2.09
C ASP A 83 1.01 -7.32 1.69
N VAL A 84 1.92 -7.11 2.64
CA VAL A 84 3.38 -7.14 2.37
C VAL A 84 3.85 -8.52 1.92
N SER A 85 3.26 -9.59 2.47
CA SER A 85 3.55 -10.96 2.01
C SER A 85 3.14 -11.17 0.55
N ASN A 86 1.94 -10.72 0.18
CA ASN A 86 1.43 -10.78 -1.19
C ASN A 86 2.29 -9.92 -2.12
N VAL A 87 2.61 -8.68 -1.72
CA VAL A 87 3.47 -7.76 -2.49
C VAL A 87 4.85 -8.36 -2.77
N ARG A 88 5.45 -9.01 -1.77
CA ARG A 88 6.73 -9.71 -1.95
C ARG A 88 6.60 -10.90 -2.88
N LYS A 89 5.58 -11.73 -2.69
CA LYS A 89 5.37 -12.96 -3.45
C LYS A 89 5.08 -12.68 -4.92
N ASP A 90 4.20 -11.72 -5.18
CA ASP A 90 3.64 -11.48 -6.52
C ASP A 90 4.50 -10.48 -7.31
N TYR A 91 5.21 -9.57 -6.64
CA TYR A 91 5.96 -8.48 -7.30
C TYR A 91 7.45 -8.41 -6.92
N GLY A 92 7.91 -9.23 -5.98
CA GLY A 92 9.32 -9.22 -5.53
C GLY A 92 9.72 -7.91 -4.85
N LEU A 93 8.76 -7.16 -4.30
CA LEU A 93 8.99 -5.92 -3.57
C LEU A 93 9.04 -6.22 -2.07
N ILE A 94 10.05 -5.69 -1.39
CA ILE A 94 10.26 -5.93 0.05
C ILE A 94 9.97 -4.64 0.80
N CYS A 95 9.09 -4.70 1.80
CA CYS A 95 8.87 -3.62 2.74
C CYS A 95 9.77 -3.84 3.96
N GLY A 96 10.77 -2.98 4.17
CA GLY A 96 11.85 -3.20 5.14
C GLY A 96 11.35 -3.19 6.60
N LYS A 97 10.42 -2.28 6.91
CA LYS A 97 9.83 -2.15 8.24
C LYS A 97 8.33 -1.93 8.16
N THR A 98 7.56 -2.71 8.92
CA THR A 98 6.10 -2.65 8.95
C THR A 98 5.57 -2.52 10.37
N ALA A 99 4.38 -1.94 10.52
CA ALA A 99 3.67 -1.89 11.80
C ALA A 99 2.16 -2.06 11.58
N ASP A 100 1.57 -2.98 12.34
CA ASP A 100 0.16 -3.30 12.25
C ASP A 100 -0.63 -2.54 13.32
N VAL A 101 -1.46 -1.59 12.89
CA VAL A 101 -2.23 -0.72 13.80
C VAL A 101 -3.21 -1.51 14.64
N LYS A 102 -3.83 -2.56 14.07
CA LYS A 102 -4.74 -3.43 14.81
C LYS A 102 -3.99 -4.14 15.92
N LYS A 103 -2.85 -4.76 15.61
CA LYS A 103 -2.03 -5.44 16.63
C LYS A 103 -1.54 -4.47 17.72
N MET A 104 -1.19 -3.24 17.34
CA MET A 104 -0.79 -2.20 18.30
C MET A 104 -1.95 -1.78 19.20
N ALA A 105 -3.14 -1.55 18.64
CA ALA A 105 -4.35 -1.22 19.39
C ALA A 105 -4.70 -2.35 20.38
N MET A 106 -4.67 -3.60 19.92
CA MET A 106 -5.04 -4.77 20.73
C MET A 106 -4.04 -5.10 21.86
N LYS A 107 -2.84 -4.48 21.88
CA LYS A 107 -1.91 -4.60 23.03
C LYS A 107 -2.37 -3.79 24.25
N SER A 108 -3.23 -2.79 24.08
CA SER A 108 -3.77 -2.02 25.20
C SER A 108 -4.98 -2.73 25.80
N SER A 109 -4.99 -2.90 27.13
CA SER A 109 -6.10 -3.54 27.85
C SER A 109 -7.41 -2.78 27.67
N THR A 110 -7.39 -1.45 27.64
CA THR A 110 -8.55 -0.59 27.40
C THR A 110 -9.17 -0.83 26.02
N TRP A 111 -8.32 -0.94 25.00
CA TRP A 111 -8.78 -1.14 23.63
C TRP A 111 -9.24 -2.58 23.41
N SER A 112 -8.49 -3.54 23.93
CA SER A 112 -8.86 -4.96 23.84
C SER A 112 -10.19 -5.27 24.52
N SER A 113 -10.51 -4.63 25.66
CA SER A 113 -11.79 -4.83 26.34
C SER A 113 -12.96 -4.20 25.59
N THR A 114 -12.75 -3.02 24.99
CA THR A 114 -13.76 -2.32 24.16
C THR A 114 -14.24 -3.17 22.99
N PHE A 115 -13.37 -4.05 22.50
CA PHE A 115 -13.68 -4.95 21.40
C PHE A 115 -14.25 -6.30 21.85
N GLU A 116 -14.34 -6.60 23.16
CA GLU A 116 -14.92 -7.84 23.69
C GLU A 116 -14.37 -9.12 23.01
N GLY A 117 -13.08 -9.11 22.65
CA GLY A 117 -12.44 -10.21 21.92
C GLY A 117 -12.69 -10.23 20.40
N ARG A 118 -13.48 -9.31 19.84
CA ARG A 118 -13.62 -9.10 18.39
C ARG A 118 -12.36 -8.48 17.80
N GLN A 119 -12.05 -8.80 16.55
CA GLN A 119 -10.93 -8.20 15.81
C GLN A 119 -11.44 -6.97 15.05
N PRO A 120 -11.01 -5.75 15.41
CA PRO A 120 -11.52 -4.54 14.76
C PRO A 120 -10.93 -4.36 13.36
N GLY A 121 -11.76 -3.90 12.42
CA GLY A 121 -11.30 -3.46 11.11
C GLY A 121 -10.82 -2.01 11.12
N LEU A 122 -10.34 -1.52 9.97
CA LEU A 122 -9.93 -0.12 9.82
C LEU A 122 -11.07 0.86 10.15
N LYS A 123 -12.31 0.54 9.76
CA LYS A 123 -13.50 1.34 10.10
C LYS A 123 -13.72 1.44 11.61
N ASP A 124 -13.66 0.31 12.31
CA ASP A 124 -13.82 0.28 13.76
C ASP A 124 -12.74 1.11 14.47
N LEU A 125 -11.48 0.93 14.06
CA LEU A 125 -10.34 1.65 14.64
C LEU A 125 -10.43 3.15 14.37
N SER A 126 -10.81 3.56 13.16
CA SER A 126 -10.91 4.97 12.80
C SER A 126 -12.03 5.68 13.56
N PHE A 127 -13.18 5.01 13.72
CA PHE A 127 -14.27 5.55 14.50
C PHE A 127 -13.90 5.69 15.98
N LEU A 128 -13.31 4.64 16.56
CA LEU A 128 -13.00 4.62 17.99
C LEU A 128 -11.81 5.52 18.37
N MET A 129 -10.76 5.61 17.54
CA MET A 129 -9.56 6.42 17.81
C MET A 129 -9.73 7.89 17.43
N LEU A 130 -10.41 8.15 16.31
CA LEU A 130 -10.40 9.47 15.67
C LEU A 130 -11.80 10.08 15.55
N GLY A 131 -12.86 9.36 15.92
CA GLY A 131 -14.25 9.79 15.70
C GLY A 131 -14.64 9.84 14.22
N LEU A 132 -13.87 9.16 13.35
CA LEU A 132 -14.05 9.20 11.90
C LEU A 132 -14.91 8.02 11.42
N SER A 133 -16.02 8.33 10.75
CA SER A 133 -16.81 7.31 10.03
C SER A 133 -16.22 7.09 8.65
N LEU A 134 -15.68 5.90 8.41
CA LEU A 134 -15.23 5.47 7.09
C LEU A 134 -16.30 4.62 6.41
N ASP A 135 -16.60 4.93 5.16
CA ASP A 135 -17.30 4.02 4.27
C ASP A 135 -16.30 3.14 3.54
N LYS A 136 -16.70 1.90 3.23
CA LYS A 136 -15.88 1.08 2.32
C LYS A 136 -15.91 1.77 0.94
N PRO A 137 -14.75 1.91 0.29
CA PRO A 137 -14.71 2.39 -1.09
C PRO A 137 -15.47 1.45 -2.04
#